data_AF-A0A8X6LLW6-F1
#
_entry.id   AF-A0A8X6LLW6-F1
#
_cell.length_a   1.000
_cell.length_b   1.000
_cell.length_c   1.000
_cell.angle_alpha   90.00
_cell.angle_beta   90.00
_cell.angle_gamma   90.00
#
_symmetry.space_group_name_H-M   'P 1'
#
loop_
_entity.id
_entity.type
_entity.pdbx_description
1 polymer ?
#
loop_
_entity_poly.entity_id
_entity_poly.type
_entity_poly.pdbx_seq_one_letter_code
_entity_poly.pdbx_strand_id
1 'polypeptide(L)'
;MKSDFKKVAVSVNADDPDTIADLATRPMVQNWNVFPRDAMVRVYANVAANYAYSIGALNSNNAVRLAKKYAQDFTKTAKQNVVKGKPESKFSGVGQGIIKFLRQLQPLTVDKVWQVAVSYGSQWLLAAVEAGGSNDIRRLFKKYRY
;
A
#
# COMPACT_ATOMS: atom_id res chain seq x y z
N MET A 1 6.38 4.98 6.59
CA MET A 1 5.12 4.35 6.14
C MET A 1 3.88 4.97 6.78
N LYS A 2 3.66 4.88 8.11
CA LYS A 2 2.58 5.65 8.78
C LYS A 2 2.71 7.15 8.48
N SER A 3 3.95 7.65 8.50
CA SER A 3 4.32 8.99 8.07
C SER A 3 3.87 9.37 6.66
N ASP A 4 3.85 8.41 5.73
CA ASP A 4 3.69 8.70 4.29
C ASP A 4 2.21 8.82 3.95
N PHE A 5 1.38 7.92 4.47
CA PHE A 5 -0.08 8.05 4.40
C PHE A 5 -0.58 9.29 5.15
N LYS A 6 -0.03 9.58 6.34
CA LYS A 6 -0.38 10.81 7.09
C LYS A 6 -0.04 12.07 6.27
N LYS A 7 1.16 12.15 5.70
CA LYS A 7 1.58 13.29 4.86
C LYS A 7 0.64 13.47 3.66
N VAL A 8 0.23 12.38 3.01
CA VAL A 8 -0.72 12.43 1.89
C VAL A 8 -2.09 12.92 2.36
N ALA A 9 -2.62 12.36 3.45
CA ALA A 9 -3.91 12.75 4.02
C ALA A 9 -3.95 14.24 4.42
N VAL A 10 -2.88 14.75 5.05
CA VAL A 10 -2.73 16.19 5.34
C VAL A 10 -2.70 17.01 4.04
N SER A 11 -1.97 16.56 3.02
CA SER A 11 -1.86 17.31 1.74
C SER A 11 -3.18 17.43 0.97
N VAL A 12 -4.18 16.60 1.30
CA VAL A 12 -5.52 16.65 0.69
C VAL A 12 -6.56 17.23 1.66
N ASN A 13 -6.15 17.83 2.78
CA ASN A 13 -7.03 18.36 3.83
C ASN A 13 -8.04 17.33 4.36
N ALA A 14 -7.62 16.09 4.59
CA ALA A 14 -8.47 15.12 5.27
C ALA A 14 -8.68 15.52 6.74
N ASP A 15 -9.91 15.40 7.23
CA ASP A 15 -10.27 15.78 8.60
C ASP A 15 -9.61 14.92 9.67
N ASP A 16 -9.28 13.66 9.36
CA ASP A 16 -8.59 12.74 10.26
C ASP A 16 -7.40 12.00 9.60
N PRO A 17 -6.25 12.68 9.41
CA PRO A 17 -5.07 12.10 8.78
C PRO A 17 -4.43 10.96 9.59
N ASP A 18 -4.62 10.97 10.92
CA ASP A 18 -4.05 9.97 11.81
C ASP A 18 -4.81 8.65 11.71
N THR A 19 -6.15 8.69 11.69
CA THR A 19 -6.97 7.50 11.47
C THR A 19 -6.69 6.85 10.12
N ILE A 20 -6.56 7.63 9.05
CA ILE A 20 -6.20 7.12 7.71
C ILE A 20 -4.85 6.39 7.75
N ALA A 21 -3.85 7.00 8.39
CA ALA A 21 -2.53 6.42 8.49
C ALA A 21 -2.51 5.14 9.34
N ASP A 22 -3.30 5.09 10.40
CA ASP A 22 -3.45 3.91 11.23
C ASP A 22 -4.18 2.78 10.52
N LEU A 23 -5.24 3.06 9.76
CA LEU A 23 -5.93 2.04 8.96
C LEU A 23 -5.01 1.39 7.93
N ALA A 24 -4.19 2.18 7.26
CA ALA A 24 -3.22 1.65 6.30
C ALA A 24 -2.15 0.78 6.97
N THR A 25 -1.65 1.17 8.14
CA THR A 25 -0.39 0.61 8.66
C THR A 25 -0.53 -0.34 9.84
N ARG A 26 -1.61 -0.26 10.60
CA ARG A 26 -1.85 -1.13 11.76
C ARG A 26 -1.83 -2.63 11.41
N PRO A 27 -2.45 -3.10 10.30
CA PRO A 27 -2.39 -4.52 9.93
C PRO A 27 -0.98 -4.99 9.59
N MET A 28 -0.14 -4.13 9.02
CA MET A 28 1.27 -4.46 8.76
C MET A 28 2.05 -4.61 10.08
N VAL A 29 1.94 -3.63 10.99
CA VAL A 29 2.68 -3.61 12.25
C VAL A 29 2.35 -4.83 13.11
N GLN A 30 1.08 -5.19 13.20
CA GLN A 30 0.63 -6.32 14.02
C GLN A 30 1.12 -7.68 13.51
N ASN A 31 1.45 -7.77 12.22
CA ASN A 31 1.74 -9.05 11.56
C ASN A 31 3.16 -9.08 10.96
N TRP A 32 4.00 -8.12 11.32
CA TRP A 32 5.29 -7.91 10.68
C TRP A 32 6.18 -9.17 10.67
N ASN A 33 6.21 -9.89 11.78
CA ASN A 33 7.08 -11.06 11.99
C ASN A 33 6.68 -12.29 11.18
N VAL A 34 5.48 -12.31 10.58
CA VAL A 34 4.97 -13.47 9.84
C VAL A 34 5.07 -13.31 8.33
N PHE A 35 5.55 -12.18 7.81
CA PHE A 35 5.56 -11.92 6.36
C PHE A 35 6.87 -12.36 5.68
N PRO A 36 6.83 -13.38 4.80
CA PRO A 36 7.93 -13.62 3.88
C PRO A 36 8.07 -12.45 2.90
N ARG A 37 9.29 -12.21 2.40
CA ARG A 37 9.59 -11.10 1.47
C ARG A 37 8.64 -11.04 0.27
N ASP A 38 8.28 -12.20 -0.28
CA ASP A 38 7.41 -12.29 -1.45
C ASP A 38 5.96 -11.85 -1.15
N ALA A 39 5.48 -12.04 0.08
CA ALA A 39 4.18 -11.56 0.50
C ALA A 39 4.12 -10.02 0.47
N MET A 40 5.20 -9.35 0.90
CA MET A 40 5.27 -7.88 0.85
C MET A 40 5.14 -7.37 -0.59
N VAL A 41 5.89 -7.95 -1.52
CA VAL A 41 5.84 -7.56 -2.95
C VAL A 41 4.44 -7.71 -3.51
N ARG A 42 3.75 -8.82 -3.20
CA ARG A 42 2.36 -9.06 -3.62
C ARG A 42 1.40 -8.02 -3.06
N VAL A 43 1.51 -7.66 -1.77
CA VAL A 43 0.67 -6.63 -1.16
C VAL A 43 0.75 -5.33 -1.94
N TYR A 44 1.96 -4.81 -2.18
CA TYR A 44 2.12 -3.54 -2.88
C TYR A 44 1.65 -3.61 -4.34
N ALA A 45 1.91 -4.72 -5.04
CA ALA A 45 1.46 -4.90 -6.42
C ALA A 45 -0.07 -4.97 -6.51
N ASN A 46 -0.73 -5.71 -5.60
CA ASN A 46 -2.18 -5.85 -5.55
C ASN A 46 -2.87 -4.53 -5.22
N VAL A 47 -2.34 -3.74 -4.28
CA VAL A 47 -2.90 -2.42 -3.96
C VAL A 47 -2.86 -1.50 -5.18
N ALA A 48 -1.73 -1.46 -5.88
CA ALA A 48 -1.58 -0.65 -7.08
C ALA A 48 -2.51 -1.12 -8.22
N ALA A 49 -2.61 -2.44 -8.43
CA ALA A 49 -3.47 -3.02 -9.45
C ALA A 49 -4.96 -2.80 -9.15
N ASN A 50 -5.40 -3.05 -7.91
CA ASN A 50 -6.80 -2.88 -7.49
C ASN A 50 -7.23 -1.42 -7.61
N TYR A 51 -6.38 -0.48 -7.17
CA TYR A 51 -6.69 0.94 -7.32
C TYR A 51 -6.72 1.36 -8.80
N ALA A 52 -5.73 0.94 -9.59
CA ALA A 52 -5.71 1.27 -11.01
C ALA A 52 -6.94 0.70 -11.73
N TYR A 53 -7.41 -0.48 -11.34
CA TYR A 53 -8.62 -1.09 -11.87
C TYR A 53 -9.89 -0.34 -11.44
N SER A 54 -10.03 -0.01 -10.15
CA SER A 54 -11.25 0.64 -9.62
C SER A 54 -11.51 2.02 -10.24
N ILE A 55 -10.46 2.67 -10.74
CA ILE A 55 -10.55 4.00 -11.35
C ILE A 55 -10.61 3.93 -12.89
N GLY A 56 -10.69 2.72 -13.45
CA GLY A 56 -10.71 2.46 -14.89
C GLY A 56 -9.37 2.66 -15.62
N ALA A 57 -8.29 2.94 -14.89
CA ALA A 57 -6.97 3.15 -15.49
C ALA A 57 -6.31 1.84 -15.95
N LEU A 58 -6.53 0.73 -15.25
CA LEU A 58 -6.02 -0.60 -15.61
C LEU A 58 -7.06 -1.39 -16.40
N ASN A 59 -6.67 -1.86 -17.58
CA ASN A 59 -7.44 -2.78 -18.41
C ASN A 59 -6.53 -3.77 -19.14
N SER A 60 -7.12 -4.76 -19.82
CA SER A 60 -6.38 -5.80 -20.55
C SER A 60 -5.36 -5.25 -21.55
N ASN A 61 -5.67 -4.11 -22.17
CA ASN A 61 -4.85 -3.55 -23.24
C ASN A 61 -3.62 -2.79 -22.71
N ASN A 62 -3.64 -2.36 -21.43
CA ASN A 62 -2.56 -1.57 -20.85
C ASN A 62 -1.88 -2.20 -19.63
N ALA A 63 -2.33 -3.37 -19.19
CA ALA A 63 -1.85 -4.05 -17.99
C ALA A 63 -0.32 -4.24 -17.98
N VAL A 64 0.26 -4.76 -19.07
CA VAL A 64 1.71 -4.97 -19.17
C VAL A 64 2.48 -3.65 -19.09
N ARG A 65 1.98 -2.60 -19.75
CA ARG A 65 2.61 -1.26 -19.74
C ARG A 65 2.57 -0.65 -18.33
N LEU A 66 1.42 -0.74 -17.65
CA LEU A 66 1.27 -0.24 -16.30
C LEU A 66 2.10 -1.02 -15.28
N ALA A 67 2.19 -2.35 -15.41
CA ALA A 67 3.05 -3.17 -14.57
C ALA A 67 4.54 -2.80 -14.72
N LYS A 68 5.01 -2.59 -15.96
CA LYS A 68 6.38 -2.11 -16.22
C LYS A 68 6.61 -0.73 -15.60
N LYS A 69 5.68 0.20 -15.79
CA LYS A 69 5.77 1.55 -15.21
C LYS A 69 5.79 1.51 -13.69
N TYR A 70 4.92 0.72 -13.08
CA TYR A 70 4.90 0.49 -11.64
C TYR A 70 6.26 -0.01 -11.15
N ALA A 71 6.82 -1.05 -11.76
CA ALA A 71 8.13 -1.60 -11.39
C ALA A 71 9.27 -0.58 -11.54
N GLN A 72 9.25 0.25 -12.58
CA GLN A 72 10.22 1.32 -12.80
C GLN A 72 10.12 2.42 -11.72
N ASP A 73 8.92 2.91 -11.43
CA ASP A 73 8.69 3.93 -10.40
C ASP A 73 9.06 3.40 -9.01
N PHE A 74 8.76 2.13 -8.72
CA PHE A 74 9.15 1.46 -7.48
C PHE A 74 10.67 1.36 -7.35
N THR A 75 11.34 0.90 -8.41
CA THR A 75 12.81 0.76 -8.44
C THR A 75 13.50 2.10 -8.29
N LYS A 76 13.01 3.13 -8.99
CA LYS A 76 13.55 4.49 -8.89
C LYS A 76 13.41 5.02 -7.46
N THR A 77 12.24 4.86 -6.85
CA THR A 77 11.97 5.38 -5.50
C THR A 77 12.76 4.61 -4.44
N ALA A 78 12.93 3.29 -4.61
CA ALA A 78 13.79 2.48 -3.75
C ALA A 78 15.26 2.94 -3.83
N LYS A 79 15.81 3.16 -5.04
CA LYS A 79 17.17 3.67 -5.21
C LYS A 79 17.40 5.03 -4.57
N GLN A 80 16.38 5.90 -4.57
CA GLN A 80 16.46 7.26 -4.03
C GLN A 80 16.34 7.31 -2.50
N ASN A 81 15.61 6.36 -1.89
CA ASN A 81 15.22 6.46 -0.49
C ASN A 81 15.81 5.37 0.41
N VAL A 82 16.34 4.28 -0.15
CA VAL A 82 16.94 3.20 0.65
C VAL A 82 18.37 3.58 1.02
N VAL A 83 18.58 3.81 2.31
CA VAL A 83 19.88 4.18 2.87
C VAL A 83 20.54 2.94 3.47
N LYS A 84 21.81 2.70 3.09
CA LYS A 84 22.62 1.60 3.65
C LYS A 84 22.73 1.77 5.17
N GLY A 85 22.50 0.68 5.91
CA GLY A 85 22.54 0.69 7.38
C GLY A 85 21.28 1.22 8.08
N LYS A 86 20.23 1.64 7.33
CA LYS A 86 18.93 2.04 7.90
C LYS A 86 17.81 1.18 7.34
N PRO A 87 17.53 0.00 7.92
CA PRO A 87 16.50 -0.92 7.43
C PRO A 87 15.12 -0.27 7.25
N GLU A 88 14.79 0.71 8.09
CA GLU A 88 13.49 1.40 8.11
C GLU A 88 13.27 2.25 6.85
N SER A 89 14.36 2.71 6.22
CA SER A 89 14.34 3.50 4.98
C SER A 89 13.71 2.73 3.81
N LYS A 90 13.76 1.40 3.85
CA LYS A 90 13.10 0.52 2.87
C LYS A 90 11.59 0.72 2.88
N PHE A 91 10.97 0.86 4.05
CA PHE A 91 9.53 1.10 4.15
C PHE A 91 9.12 2.46 3.58
N SER A 92 9.93 3.48 3.84
CA SER A 92 9.71 4.81 3.29
C SER A 92 9.83 4.79 1.76
N GLY A 93 10.87 4.16 1.21
CA GLY A 93 11.05 4.07 -0.25
C GLY A 93 9.93 3.31 -0.96
N VAL A 94 9.47 2.21 -0.36
CA VAL A 94 8.37 1.39 -0.87
C VAL A 94 7.02 2.12 -0.77
N GLY A 95 6.72 2.75 0.36
CA GLY A 95 5.52 3.57 0.55
C GLY A 95 5.46 4.77 -0.39
N GLN A 96 6.57 5.48 -0.56
CA GLN A 96 6.65 6.58 -1.53
C GLN A 96 6.50 6.10 -2.97
N GLY A 97 7.04 4.92 -3.31
CA GLY A 97 6.93 4.33 -4.64
C GLY A 97 5.47 4.08 -5.03
N ILE A 98 4.67 3.53 -4.10
CA ILE A 98 3.24 3.31 -4.36
C ILE A 98 2.50 4.64 -4.50
N ILE A 99 2.69 5.57 -3.56
CA ILE A 99 2.01 6.88 -3.58
C ILE A 99 2.30 7.63 -4.87
N LYS A 100 3.56 7.61 -5.31
CA LYS A 100 3.99 8.25 -6.55
C LYS A 100 3.30 7.64 -7.77
N PHE A 101 3.25 6.32 -7.86
CA PHE A 101 2.55 5.64 -8.95
C PHE A 101 1.06 6.01 -8.97
N LEU A 102 0.39 5.97 -7.82
CA LEU A 102 -1.04 6.28 -7.71
C LEU A 102 -1.36 7.72 -8.14
N ARG A 103 -0.52 8.69 -7.75
CA ARG A 103 -0.66 10.11 -8.14
C ARG A 103 -0.50 10.34 -9.64
N GLN A 104 0.27 9.50 -10.34
CA GLN A 104 0.43 9.60 -11.79
C GLN A 104 -0.78 9.06 -12.56
N LEU A 105 -1.55 8.16 -11.96
CA LEU A 105 -2.79 7.66 -12.57
C LEU A 105 -3.91 8.69 -12.46
N GLN A 106 -4.02 9.36 -11.32
CA GLN A 106 -4.95 10.46 -11.09
C GLN A 106 -4.61 11.25 -9.82
N PRO A 107 -5.07 12.51 -9.69
CA PRO A 107 -5.00 13.23 -8.43
C PRO A 107 -5.67 12.47 -7.28
N LEU A 108 -4.99 12.41 -6.15
CA LEU A 108 -5.52 11.84 -4.90
C LEU A 108 -6.44 12.88 -4.25
N THR A 109 -7.73 12.55 -4.14
CA THR A 109 -8.72 13.28 -3.33
C THR A 109 -8.86 12.61 -1.96
N VAL A 110 -9.55 13.24 -1.00
CA VAL A 110 -9.80 12.68 0.34
C VAL A 110 -10.36 11.25 0.24
N ASP A 111 -11.43 11.04 -0.53
CA ASP A 111 -12.06 9.73 -0.70
C ASP A 111 -11.11 8.68 -1.31
N LYS A 112 -10.27 9.09 -2.26
CA LYS A 112 -9.29 8.18 -2.89
C LYS A 112 -8.19 7.79 -1.93
N VAL A 113 -7.74 8.72 -1.08
CA VAL A 113 -6.75 8.42 -0.03
C VAL A 113 -7.33 7.41 0.97
N TRP A 114 -8.60 7.56 1.35
CA TRP A 114 -9.31 6.59 2.19
C TRP A 114 -9.39 5.21 1.53
N GLN A 115 -9.82 5.13 0.26
CA GLN A 115 -9.90 3.88 -0.49
C GLN A 115 -8.54 3.17 -0.61
N VAL A 116 -7.47 3.93 -0.89
CA VAL A 116 -6.12 3.37 -0.95
C VAL A 116 -5.70 2.85 0.43
N ALA A 117 -5.96 3.59 1.51
CA ALA A 117 -5.62 3.17 2.87
C ALA A 117 -6.33 1.87 3.27
N VAL A 118 -7.63 1.76 2.98
CA VAL A 118 -8.42 0.54 3.23
C VAL A 118 -7.91 -0.63 2.40
N SER A 119 -7.74 -0.45 1.08
CA SER A 119 -7.21 -1.48 0.19
C SER A 119 -5.83 -1.98 0.65
N TYR A 120 -4.97 -1.04 1.06
CA TYR A 120 -3.65 -1.33 1.57
C TYR A 120 -3.67 -2.14 2.86
N GLY A 121 -4.46 -1.73 3.87
CA GLY A 121 -4.63 -2.47 5.11
C GLY A 121 -5.19 -3.88 4.88
N SER A 122 -6.18 -4.01 4.00
CA SER A 122 -6.82 -5.29 3.67
C SER A 122 -5.87 -6.27 2.96
N GLN A 123 -4.99 -5.80 2.08
CA GLN A 123 -4.00 -6.66 1.42
C GLN A 123 -2.94 -7.19 2.40
N TRP A 124 -2.50 -6.38 3.36
CA TRP A 124 -1.63 -6.87 4.43
C TRP A 124 -2.29 -7.94 5.29
N LEU A 125 -3.58 -7.74 5.59
CA LEU A 125 -4.35 -8.70 6.37
C LEU A 125 -4.55 -10.02 5.61
N LEU A 126 -4.83 -9.95 4.30
CA LEU A 126 -4.89 -11.12 3.43
C LEU A 126 -3.58 -11.90 3.43
N ALA A 127 -2.46 -11.20 3.19
CA ALA A 127 -1.13 -11.80 3.20
C ALA A 127 -0.81 -12.47 4.54
N ALA A 128 -1.31 -11.93 5.66
CA ALA A 128 -1.06 -12.48 6.99
C ALA A 128 -1.83 -13.78 7.19
N VAL A 129 -3.07 -13.85 6.70
CA VAL A 129 -3.87 -15.08 6.70
C VAL A 129 -3.20 -16.17 5.83
N GLU A 130 -2.74 -15.81 4.64
CA GLU A 130 -2.06 -16.73 3.71
C GLU A 130 -0.75 -17.28 4.28
N ALA A 131 -0.01 -16.47 5.04
CA ALA A 131 1.23 -16.87 5.70
C ALA A 131 1.04 -17.73 6.96
N GLY A 132 -0.20 -18.15 7.29
CA GLY A 132 -0.49 -18.97 8.46
C GLY A 132 -0.76 -18.18 9.74
N GLY A 133 -1.17 -16.91 9.63
CA GLY A 133 -1.51 -16.05 10.76
C GLY A 133 -2.59 -16.62 11.68
N SER A 134 -2.53 -16.20 12.96
CA SER A 134 -3.40 -16.63 14.06
C SER A 134 -4.90 -16.48 13.79
N ASN A 135 -5.73 -17.14 14.61
CA ASN A 135 -7.19 -17.03 14.53
C ASN A 135 -7.71 -15.59 14.65
N ASP A 136 -7.01 -14.72 15.38
CA ASP A 136 -7.35 -13.29 15.49
C ASP A 136 -7.18 -12.53 14.17
N ILE A 137 -6.15 -12.87 13.39
CA ILE A 137 -5.89 -12.31 12.06
C ILE A 137 -7.01 -12.72 11.11
N ARG A 138 -7.44 -13.99 11.15
CA ARG A 138 -8.56 -14.50 10.36
C ARG A 138 -9.89 -13.83 10.74
N ARG A 139 -10.10 -13.52 12.03
CA ARG A 139 -11.28 -12.79 12.52
C ARG A 139 -11.28 -11.34 12.04
N LEU A 140 -10.14 -10.65 12.13
CA LEU A 140 -9.97 -9.31 11.58
C LEU A 140 -10.22 -9.30 10.06
N PHE A 141 -9.69 -10.27 9.32
CA PHE A 141 -9.89 -10.36 7.87
C PHE A 141 -11.37 -10.43 7.48
N LYS A 142 -12.17 -11.23 8.18
CA LYS A 142 -13.62 -11.30 7.95
C LYS A 142 -14.34 -9.98 8.23
N LYS A 143 -13.86 -9.18 9.19
CA LYS A 143 -14.49 -7.90 9.57
C LYS A 143 -14.28 -6.80 8.53
N TYR A 144 -13.19 -6.84 7.77
CA TYR A 144 -12.80 -5.81 6.81
C TYR A 144 -12.94 -6.25 5.35
N ARG A 145 -13.57 -7.40 5.10
CA ARG A 145 -13.93 -7.86 3.74
C ARG A 145 -15.19 -7.12 3.30
N TYR A 146 -15.00 -5.94 2.71
CA TYR A 146 -16.03 -5.17 2.01
C TYR A 146 -15.63 -5.08 0.54
#